data_AF-A0A238FJQ6-F1
#
_entry.id   AF-A0A238FJQ6-F1
#
_cell.length_a   1.000
_cell.length_b   1.000
_cell.length_c   1.000
_cell.angle_alpha   90.00
_cell.angle_beta   90.00
_cell.angle_gamma   90.00
#
_symmetry.space_group_name_H-M   'P 1'
#
loop_
_entity.id
_entity.type
_entity.pdbx_description
1 polymer ?
#
loop_
_entity_poly.entity_id
_entity_poly.type
_entity_poly.pdbx_seq_one_letter_code
_entity_poly.pdbx_strand_id
1 'polypeptide(L)'
;MGYRSGRTVAEDICGVSDLLSSRCEMRAARGPGAMVAHAEKSETSPRQPLIRHERIIELNDTPDFVTFADLAMRTDLQVRTYIPLLPIDTPLSSARKPRLFEGLNSASRWTLHCIANFDEYAGDAIYSSLHNPLASLGDKSLSSVASNATTSAITQYLATVPGLSSLPRDSVLRQCISLYGITYVGEFPLLLSSLRLARSADRVTSDSRSFPGILFLYFSVATFSYYFIFDHRMKLHPRWLKNQVRKEIMFSLEAFPMLDLLTLPWFLGDVRGYSKLYDSIAEGPFGAAGGWKPWVYMAFSAALFLWFTDYCIYWIHRWLHIPFLYRRLHKPHHKWIIPSPFASHAFHPVDGYLQSVPYHMACYMFPIHKYMFIGLFSFVNLWSIFIHDSDMLCGHPLEHYINGPAHHTLHHIYFTCNYGQYFTWADKVGGSFRVPAKGDDPLDAVLAVIEQKKAGLGSRSGSEESLNTTRQRVLDLLADETTSESGSDEVDVATLLSVKKSQ
;
A
#
# COMPACT_ATOMS: atom_id res chain seq x y z
N MET A 1 32.39 -32.48 -44.18
CA MET A 1 31.59 -32.91 -45.34
C MET A 1 30.11 -32.70 -45.02
N GLY A 2 29.26 -32.48 -46.04
CA GLY A 2 27.80 -32.39 -45.87
C GLY A 2 27.27 -31.00 -45.47
N TYR A 3 26.17 -30.56 -46.10
CA TYR A 3 25.51 -29.26 -45.92
C TYR A 3 24.06 -29.35 -46.45
N ARG A 4 23.14 -28.50 -45.97
CA ARG A 4 21.72 -28.35 -46.41
C ARG A 4 20.78 -29.49 -45.95
N SER A 5 19.47 -29.29 -45.73
CA SER A 5 18.58 -28.10 -45.66
C SER A 5 17.55 -28.33 -44.53
N GLY A 6 16.73 -27.38 -44.03
CA GLY A 6 16.44 -26.00 -44.42
C GLY A 6 14.97 -25.80 -44.80
N ARG A 7 14.15 -25.20 -43.92
CA ARG A 7 12.78 -24.74 -44.23
C ARG A 7 12.28 -23.65 -43.26
N THR A 8 11.36 -22.83 -43.75
CA THR A 8 10.82 -21.55 -43.21
C THR A 8 9.48 -21.26 -43.93
N VAL A 9 8.50 -20.46 -43.46
CA VAL A 9 8.24 -19.70 -42.21
C VAL A 9 6.74 -19.30 -42.17
N ALA A 10 6.23 -18.86 -41.00
CA ALA A 10 4.97 -18.11 -40.78
C ALA A 10 3.62 -18.87 -40.77
N GLU A 11 2.60 -18.11 -40.28
CA GLU A 11 1.16 -18.41 -40.09
C GLU A 11 0.88 -19.48 -39.00
N ASP A 12 -0.06 -19.30 -38.05
CA ASP A 12 -1.21 -18.37 -37.95
C ASP A 12 -1.16 -17.34 -36.78
N ILE A 13 -2.06 -16.34 -36.84
CA ILE A 13 -2.45 -15.45 -35.73
C ILE A 13 -3.99 -15.26 -35.72
N CYS A 14 -4.56 -15.15 -34.50
CA CYS A 14 -5.94 -14.71 -34.16
C CYS A 14 -7.00 -15.82 -33.95
N GLY A 15 -8.01 -15.53 -33.12
CA GLY A 15 -8.99 -16.49 -32.56
C GLY A 15 -8.74 -16.70 -31.06
N VAL A 16 -9.18 -15.83 -30.14
CA VAL A 16 -10.57 -15.61 -29.65
C VAL A 16 -11.03 -16.71 -28.66
N SER A 17 -11.87 -16.32 -27.71
CA SER A 17 -12.24 -17.07 -26.49
C SER A 17 -12.79 -18.48 -26.72
N ASP A 18 -12.29 -19.45 -25.94
CA ASP A 18 -13.13 -20.15 -24.95
C ASP A 18 -12.31 -20.99 -23.96
N LEU A 19 -12.67 -20.94 -22.67
CA LEU A 19 -12.37 -21.97 -21.64
C LEU A 19 -13.06 -21.66 -20.28
N LEU A 20 -14.37 -21.40 -20.32
CA LEU A 20 -15.23 -21.30 -19.12
C LEU A 20 -16.27 -22.44 -19.02
N SER A 21 -15.84 -23.69 -19.21
CA SER A 21 -16.57 -24.84 -18.66
C SER A 21 -15.68 -26.08 -18.52
N SER A 22 -15.49 -26.55 -17.29
CA SER A 22 -15.05 -27.91 -16.95
C SER A 22 -15.42 -28.24 -15.50
N ARG A 23 -16.73 -28.25 -15.21
CA ARG A 23 -17.25 -28.97 -14.04
C ARG A 23 -17.14 -30.46 -14.34
N CYS A 24 -16.20 -31.16 -13.70
CA CYS A 24 -16.17 -32.61 -13.72
C CYS A 24 -16.88 -33.15 -12.47
N GLU A 25 -17.99 -33.87 -12.66
CA GLU A 25 -18.73 -34.51 -11.57
C GLU A 25 -18.07 -35.85 -11.20
N MET A 26 -17.57 -35.99 -9.97
CA MET A 26 -17.16 -37.28 -9.42
C MET A 26 -18.30 -37.88 -8.58
N ARG A 27 -19.17 -38.65 -9.24
CA ARG A 27 -20.16 -39.51 -8.57
C ARG A 27 -19.48 -40.71 -7.91
N ALA A 28 -19.98 -41.10 -6.73
CA ALA A 28 -19.50 -42.28 -6.02
C ALA A 28 -19.96 -43.59 -6.66
N ALA A 29 -19.12 -44.63 -6.57
CA ALA A 29 -19.45 -46.03 -6.85
C ALA A 29 -18.97 -46.92 -5.68
N ARG A 30 -19.62 -48.06 -5.43
CA ARG A 30 -19.38 -48.93 -4.26
C ARG A 30 -19.02 -50.37 -4.63
N GLY A 31 -17.83 -50.82 -4.24
CA GLY A 31 -17.44 -52.22 -3.97
C GLY A 31 -17.51 -53.21 -5.15
N PRO A 32 -17.39 -54.53 -4.89
CA PRO A 32 -16.96 -55.19 -3.65
C PRO A 32 -15.59 -55.93 -3.79
N GLY A 33 -15.01 -56.40 -2.68
CA GLY A 33 -13.64 -56.94 -2.62
C GLY A 33 -13.50 -58.47 -2.76
N ALA A 34 -12.26 -58.95 -2.61
CA ALA A 34 -11.87 -60.36 -2.47
C ALA A 34 -10.67 -60.50 -1.51
N MET A 35 -10.57 -61.64 -0.81
CA MET A 35 -9.49 -61.97 0.12
C MET A 35 -8.54 -63.03 -0.46
N VAL A 36 -7.23 -62.94 -0.15
CA VAL A 36 -6.31 -64.09 -0.06
C VAL A 36 -5.31 -63.82 1.09
N ALA A 37 -4.90 -64.88 1.82
CA ALA A 37 -3.93 -64.85 2.93
C ALA A 37 -2.49 -65.22 2.42
N HIS A 38 -1.40 -65.32 3.19
CA HIS A 38 -1.20 -66.00 4.49
C HIS A 38 0.20 -65.72 5.10
N ALA A 39 0.35 -65.98 6.41
CA ALA A 39 1.60 -66.36 7.13
C ALA A 39 2.71 -65.26 7.33
N GLU A 40 3.55 -65.28 8.37
CA GLU A 40 3.68 -66.16 9.57
C GLU A 40 4.45 -65.46 10.73
N LYS A 41 4.10 -65.76 12.01
CA LYS A 41 4.90 -65.71 13.29
C LYS A 41 5.68 -64.40 13.65
N SER A 42 6.08 -64.05 14.88
CA SER A 42 5.95 -64.49 16.31
C SER A 42 6.72 -63.44 17.16
N GLU A 43 6.66 -63.19 18.49
CA GLU A 43 5.84 -63.43 19.71
C GLU A 43 6.48 -62.53 20.84
N THR A 44 6.07 -62.31 22.09
CA THR A 44 5.07 -62.88 23.04
C THR A 44 4.53 -61.77 23.98
N SER A 45 4.16 -62.02 25.26
CA SER A 45 3.81 -61.00 26.30
C SER A 45 4.22 -61.49 27.72
N PRO A 46 4.35 -60.62 28.76
CA PRO A 46 3.28 -60.58 29.79
C PRO A 46 3.02 -59.24 30.55
N ARG A 47 1.73 -58.85 30.61
CA ARG A 47 0.91 -58.31 31.74
C ARG A 47 1.50 -57.40 32.86
N GLN A 48 0.95 -56.17 32.95
CA GLN A 48 0.18 -55.51 34.07
C GLN A 48 0.53 -55.73 35.57
N PRO A 49 0.35 -54.73 36.48
CA PRO A 49 -0.90 -53.95 36.74
C PRO A 49 -0.73 -52.40 36.65
N LEU A 50 -1.76 -51.55 36.48
CA LEU A 50 -3.15 -51.45 36.99
C LEU A 50 -3.26 -50.77 38.38
N ILE A 51 -3.30 -49.43 38.39
CA ILE A 51 -3.91 -48.62 39.46
C ILE A 51 -4.99 -47.73 38.82
N ARG A 52 -6.15 -47.66 39.48
CA ARG A 52 -7.39 -47.03 39.02
C ARG A 52 -7.77 -45.92 40.01
N HIS A 53 -8.09 -44.74 39.52
CA HIS A 53 -8.81 -43.71 40.28
C HIS A 53 -9.88 -43.11 39.38
N GLU A 54 -11.13 -43.45 39.66
CA GLU A 54 -12.29 -42.95 38.95
C GLU A 54 -12.81 -41.69 39.63
N ARG A 55 -13.16 -40.69 38.82
CA ARG A 55 -14.39 -39.94 39.08
C ARG A 55 -15.02 -39.54 37.75
N ILE A 56 -16.05 -40.28 37.39
CA ILE A 56 -16.99 -39.88 36.34
C ILE A 56 -17.84 -38.76 36.94
N ILE A 57 -17.98 -37.67 36.19
CA ILE A 57 -19.11 -36.75 36.29
C ILE A 57 -19.66 -36.64 34.87
N GLU A 58 -20.97 -36.71 34.73
CA GLU A 58 -21.65 -36.85 33.45
C GLU A 58 -21.62 -35.54 32.66
N LEU A 59 -21.24 -35.61 31.38
CA LEU A 59 -21.32 -34.49 30.45
C LEU A 59 -22.66 -34.53 29.72
N ASN A 60 -23.68 -33.95 30.35
CA ASN A 60 -24.94 -33.56 29.72
C ASN A 60 -25.42 -32.25 30.34
N ASP A 61 -25.01 -31.14 29.74
CA ASP A 61 -25.86 -29.95 29.50
C ASP A 61 -25.07 -28.93 28.67
N THR A 62 -25.74 -28.28 27.72
CA THR A 62 -25.12 -27.29 26.81
C THR A 62 -25.21 -25.88 27.40
N PRO A 63 -24.09 -25.16 27.59
CA PRO A 63 -24.13 -23.74 27.90
C PRO A 63 -24.37 -22.91 26.63
N ASP A 64 -25.38 -22.05 26.65
CA ASP A 64 -25.74 -21.18 25.53
C ASP A 64 -24.65 -20.14 25.19
N PHE A 65 -24.61 -19.73 23.92
CA PHE A 65 -23.76 -18.64 23.42
C PHE A 65 -24.24 -17.27 23.94
N VAL A 66 -23.80 -16.89 25.15
CA VAL A 66 -23.96 -15.51 25.64
C VAL A 66 -23.12 -14.57 24.78
N THR A 67 -23.79 -13.62 24.11
CA THR A 67 -23.12 -12.67 23.22
C THR A 67 -22.49 -11.50 24.00
N PHE A 68 -21.45 -10.90 23.43
CA PHE A 68 -20.65 -9.84 24.06
C PHE A 68 -21.41 -8.53 24.39
N ALA A 69 -22.68 -8.43 23.99
CA ALA A 69 -23.52 -7.24 24.22
C ALA A 69 -24.05 -7.13 25.65
N ASP A 70 -24.47 -8.25 26.28
CA ASP A 70 -25.15 -8.22 27.58
C ASP A 70 -24.23 -7.77 28.74
N LEU A 71 -22.91 -7.94 28.59
CA LEU A 71 -21.93 -7.51 29.58
C LEU A 71 -21.77 -5.97 29.61
N ALA A 72 -22.15 -5.27 28.53
CA ALA A 72 -22.02 -3.81 28.42
C ALA A 72 -23.17 -3.02 29.09
N MET A 73 -24.27 -3.67 29.46
CA MET A 73 -25.48 -2.99 29.97
C MET A 73 -25.60 -2.95 31.52
N ARG A 74 -24.56 -3.34 32.27
CA ARG A 74 -24.63 -3.50 33.75
C ARG A 74 -23.63 -2.68 34.56
N THR A 75 -23.20 -1.52 34.07
CA THR A 75 -22.50 -0.50 34.88
C THR A 75 -23.38 0.74 35.07
N ASP A 76 -24.15 0.77 36.15
CA ASP A 76 -24.88 1.95 36.62
C ASP A 76 -23.89 3.04 37.06
N LEU A 77 -24.13 4.29 36.65
CA LEU A 77 -23.39 5.46 37.10
C LEU A 77 -24.33 6.66 37.24
N GLN A 78 -24.72 6.97 38.48
CA GLN A 78 -25.74 7.98 38.78
C GLN A 78 -25.29 9.40 38.43
N VAL A 79 -25.84 9.98 37.36
CA VAL A 79 -25.69 11.39 37.03
C VAL A 79 -26.66 12.23 37.85
N ARG A 80 -26.19 12.78 38.99
CA ARG A 80 -26.97 13.79 39.74
C ARG A 80 -27.04 15.12 38.98
N THR A 81 -28.25 15.51 38.61
CA THR A 81 -28.56 16.81 38.02
C THR A 81 -28.43 17.95 39.03
N TYR A 82 -27.57 18.94 38.75
CA TYR A 82 -27.69 20.30 39.29
C TYR A 82 -27.18 21.33 38.27
N ILE A 83 -28.07 22.22 37.83
CA ILE A 83 -27.76 23.37 36.96
C ILE A 83 -28.35 24.63 37.60
N PRO A 84 -27.52 25.55 38.13
CA PRO A 84 -27.94 26.93 38.41
C PRO A 84 -27.67 27.82 37.19
N LEU A 85 -28.71 28.50 36.69
CA LEU A 85 -28.60 29.53 35.65
C LEU A 85 -28.16 30.86 36.28
N LEU A 86 -27.04 31.43 35.85
CA LEU A 86 -26.62 32.81 36.14
C LEU A 86 -25.87 33.43 34.93
N PRO A 87 -25.78 34.77 34.83
CA PRO A 87 -25.98 35.46 33.56
C PRO A 87 -24.72 35.79 32.75
N ILE A 88 -24.96 36.38 31.58
CA ILE A 88 -23.99 36.90 30.62
C ILE A 88 -23.37 38.20 31.16
N ASP A 89 -22.03 38.23 31.24
CA ASP A 89 -21.11 39.37 31.01
C ASP A 89 -19.84 39.24 31.88
N THR A 90 -18.69 38.97 31.25
CA THR A 90 -17.34 39.22 31.79
C THR A 90 -16.29 38.99 30.68
N PRO A 91 -15.21 39.80 30.59
CA PRO A 91 -14.26 39.72 29.48
C PRO A 91 -13.26 38.56 29.61
N LEU A 92 -12.73 38.14 28.46
CA LEU A 92 -11.78 37.04 28.30
C LEU A 92 -10.48 37.26 29.09
N SER A 93 -10.32 36.53 30.20
CA SER A 93 -9.04 36.36 30.91
C SER A 93 -8.88 34.92 31.37
N SER A 94 -7.77 34.29 30.94
CA SER A 94 -7.03 33.08 31.43
C SER A 94 -7.73 31.85 32.06
N ALA A 95 -9.02 31.85 32.37
CA ALA A 95 -9.65 30.96 33.34
C ALA A 95 -10.75 30.04 32.76
N ARG A 96 -10.46 29.36 31.64
CA ARG A 96 -11.17 28.13 31.24
C ARG A 96 -10.39 27.29 30.23
N LYS A 97 -9.38 26.52 30.69
CA LYS A 97 -9.01 25.30 29.97
C LYS A 97 -10.24 24.37 29.98
N PRO A 98 -10.72 23.87 28.83
CA PRO A 98 -11.89 22.99 28.81
C PRO A 98 -11.60 21.66 29.54
N ARG A 99 -12.62 21.02 30.09
CA ARG A 99 -12.53 19.69 30.75
C ARG A 99 -12.28 18.53 29.78
N LEU A 100 -11.67 18.79 28.61
CA LEU A 100 -11.32 17.76 27.62
C LEU A 100 -10.08 16.95 28.01
N PHE A 101 -9.30 17.39 28.99
CA PHE A 101 -7.97 16.83 29.29
C PHE A 101 -7.92 15.89 30.50
N GLU A 102 -9.01 15.78 31.27
CA GLU A 102 -9.08 14.91 32.44
C GLU A 102 -9.31 13.45 32.00
N GLY A 103 -8.48 12.52 32.49
CA GLY A 103 -8.56 11.08 32.16
C GLY A 103 -7.89 10.64 30.85
N LEU A 104 -7.58 11.56 29.91
CA LEU A 104 -6.86 11.21 28.68
C LEU A 104 -5.42 10.76 28.95
N ASN A 105 -4.91 9.85 28.10
CA ASN A 105 -3.48 9.52 28.07
C ASN A 105 -2.65 10.72 27.53
N SER A 106 -1.33 10.67 27.70
CA SER A 106 -0.45 11.77 27.29
C SER A 106 -0.47 12.02 25.78
N ALA A 107 -0.46 10.95 24.98
CA ALA A 107 -0.37 11.01 23.53
C ALA A 107 -1.59 11.71 22.93
N SER A 108 -2.79 11.37 23.44
CA SER A 108 -4.06 12.03 23.11
C SER A 108 -4.03 13.53 23.39
N ARG A 109 -3.47 13.96 24.54
CA ARG A 109 -3.34 15.37 24.89
C ARG A 109 -2.42 16.10 23.90
N TRP A 110 -1.34 15.48 23.46
CA TRP A 110 -0.46 16.03 22.43
C TRP A 110 -1.16 16.14 21.07
N THR A 111 -1.90 15.11 20.64
CA THR A 111 -2.63 15.15 19.36
C THR A 111 -3.76 16.19 19.39
N LEU A 112 -4.42 16.40 20.55
CA LEU A 112 -5.33 17.53 20.78
C LEU A 112 -4.63 18.90 20.72
N HIS A 113 -3.39 19.01 21.20
CA HIS A 113 -2.60 20.24 21.04
C HIS A 113 -2.27 20.52 19.56
N CYS A 114 -1.95 19.50 18.76
CA CYS A 114 -1.79 19.65 17.31
C CYS A 114 -3.07 20.14 16.64
N ILE A 115 -4.24 19.58 16.99
CA ILE A 115 -5.56 20.04 16.52
C ILE A 115 -5.79 21.50 16.91
N ALA A 116 -5.54 21.87 18.17
CA ALA A 116 -5.77 23.23 18.65
C ALA A 116 -4.91 24.27 17.92
N ASN A 117 -3.64 23.95 17.65
CA ASN A 117 -2.70 24.79 16.90
C ASN A 117 -3.09 24.87 15.41
N PHE A 118 -3.46 23.76 14.77
CA PHE A 118 -3.92 23.76 13.38
C PHE A 118 -5.18 24.62 13.23
N ASP A 119 -6.16 24.45 14.13
CA ASP A 119 -7.37 25.24 14.15
C ASP A 119 -7.08 26.75 14.29
N GLU A 120 -6.14 27.13 15.17
CA GLU A 120 -5.76 28.53 15.39
C GLU A 120 -5.07 29.18 14.17
N TYR A 121 -4.21 28.47 13.45
CA TYR A 121 -3.42 29.02 12.34
C TYR A 121 -4.01 28.80 10.93
N ALA A 122 -4.88 27.80 10.74
CA ALA A 122 -5.41 27.43 9.44
C ALA A 122 -6.87 26.95 9.48
N GLY A 123 -7.23 26.09 10.44
CA GLY A 123 -8.54 25.45 10.51
C GLY A 123 -9.68 26.46 10.62
N ASP A 124 -9.62 27.46 11.51
CA ASP A 124 -10.69 28.45 11.66
C ASP A 124 -10.87 29.33 10.39
N ALA A 125 -9.84 29.50 9.56
CA ALA A 125 -9.95 30.11 8.22
C ALA A 125 -10.60 29.15 7.19
N ILE A 126 -10.32 27.85 7.28
CA ILE A 126 -10.97 26.82 6.45
C ILE A 126 -12.45 26.69 6.84
N TYR A 127 -12.78 26.59 8.13
CA TYR A 127 -14.16 26.44 8.61
C TYR A 127 -15.04 27.67 8.33
N SER A 128 -14.45 28.87 8.23
CA SER A 128 -15.16 30.09 7.84
C SER A 128 -15.31 30.24 6.32
N SER A 129 -14.38 29.72 5.50
CA SER A 129 -14.63 29.59 4.05
C SER A 129 -15.63 28.48 3.71
N LEU A 130 -15.76 27.47 4.57
CA LEU A 130 -16.81 26.44 4.55
C LEU A 130 -18.06 26.83 5.37
N HIS A 131 -18.32 28.12 5.58
CA HIS A 131 -19.55 28.56 6.25
C HIS A 131 -20.78 28.15 5.43
N ASN A 132 -21.87 27.79 6.11
CA ASN A 132 -23.14 27.49 5.45
C ASN A 132 -23.64 28.72 4.67
N PRO A 133 -23.77 28.67 3.33
CA PRO A 133 -24.23 29.81 2.53
C PRO A 133 -25.74 30.05 2.62
N LEU A 134 -26.49 29.09 3.18
CA LEU A 134 -27.93 29.25 3.44
C LEU A 134 -28.20 29.91 4.79
N ALA A 135 -27.28 29.82 5.76
CA ALA A 135 -27.42 30.44 7.09
C ALA A 135 -27.34 31.99 7.08
N SER A 136 -26.89 32.60 5.98
CA SER A 136 -26.94 34.05 5.75
C SER A 136 -28.20 34.50 4.96
N LEU A 137 -28.97 33.55 4.43
CA LEU A 137 -30.26 33.85 3.78
C LEU A 137 -31.35 33.82 4.86
N GLY A 138 -31.92 34.98 5.19
CA GLY A 138 -33.09 35.05 6.07
C GLY A 138 -34.34 34.47 5.41
N ASP A 139 -35.33 34.06 6.21
CA ASP A 139 -36.52 33.28 5.80
C ASP A 139 -37.15 33.70 4.46
N LYS A 140 -37.32 35.02 4.27
CA LYS A 140 -37.97 35.62 3.09
C LYS A 140 -37.21 35.38 1.78
N SER A 141 -35.91 35.09 1.84
CA SER A 141 -35.05 34.81 0.69
C SER A 141 -34.97 33.32 0.34
N LEU A 142 -35.36 32.41 1.24
CA LEU A 142 -35.46 30.98 0.92
C LEU A 142 -36.76 30.69 0.16
N SER A 143 -37.85 31.32 0.58
CA SER A 143 -39.18 31.17 -0.03
C SER A 143 -39.26 31.57 -1.51
N SER A 144 -38.27 32.32 -2.03
CA SER A 144 -38.16 32.68 -3.45
C SER A 144 -37.22 31.77 -4.26
N VAL A 145 -36.43 30.92 -3.60
CA VAL A 145 -35.46 30.01 -4.25
C VAL A 145 -36.03 28.59 -4.37
N ALA A 146 -36.87 28.16 -3.43
CA ALA A 146 -37.50 26.84 -3.45
C ALA A 146 -38.85 26.85 -4.20
N SER A 147 -38.91 26.14 -5.34
CA SER A 147 -40.10 26.09 -6.19
C SER A 147 -41.22 25.15 -5.71
N ASN A 148 -41.04 24.41 -4.61
CA ASN A 148 -42.10 23.59 -4.00
C ASN A 148 -41.94 23.50 -2.47
N ALA A 149 -43.00 23.07 -1.78
CA ALA A 149 -43.03 23.02 -0.32
C ALA A 149 -41.96 22.11 0.28
N THR A 150 -41.66 20.97 -0.37
CA THR A 150 -40.65 20.00 0.09
C THR A 150 -39.25 20.58 0.00
N THR A 151 -38.89 21.24 -1.11
CA THR A 151 -37.59 21.93 -1.20
C THR A 151 -37.54 23.11 -0.23
N SER A 152 -38.63 23.85 -0.02
CA SER A 152 -38.65 24.96 0.95
C SER A 152 -38.34 24.48 2.37
N ALA A 153 -39.00 23.41 2.84
CA ALA A 153 -38.73 22.81 4.14
C ALA A 153 -37.30 22.27 4.28
N ILE A 154 -36.75 21.65 3.22
CA ILE A 154 -35.37 21.15 3.20
C ILE A 154 -34.37 22.32 3.24
N THR A 155 -34.58 23.38 2.46
CA THR A 155 -33.67 24.55 2.44
C THR A 155 -33.75 25.31 3.77
N GLN A 156 -34.94 25.42 4.39
CA GLN A 156 -35.10 26.02 5.72
C GLN A 156 -34.36 25.21 6.80
N TYR A 157 -34.54 23.88 6.81
CA TYR A 157 -33.78 23.01 7.71
C TYR A 157 -32.26 23.18 7.50
N LEU A 158 -31.80 23.18 6.25
CA LEU A 158 -30.39 23.38 5.92
C LEU A 158 -29.88 24.78 6.32
N ALA A 159 -30.69 25.85 6.27
CA ALA A 159 -30.30 27.17 6.79
C ALA A 159 -30.16 27.19 8.31
N THR A 160 -30.94 26.38 9.04
CA THR A 160 -30.78 26.23 10.50
C THR A 160 -29.56 25.40 10.93
N VAL A 161 -28.89 24.70 10.00
CA VAL A 161 -27.63 23.99 10.30
C VAL A 161 -26.50 25.03 10.51
N PRO A 162 -25.87 25.09 11.70
CA PRO A 162 -24.81 26.05 11.96
C PRO A 162 -23.60 25.83 11.04
N GLY A 163 -22.98 26.93 10.56
CA GLY A 163 -21.79 26.87 9.71
C GLY A 163 -20.60 26.23 10.43
N LEU A 164 -19.68 25.61 9.67
CA LEU A 164 -18.60 24.77 10.24
C LEU A 164 -17.73 25.50 11.28
N SER A 165 -17.50 26.80 11.12
CA SER A 165 -16.76 27.64 12.08
C SER A 165 -17.43 27.79 13.45
N SER A 166 -18.75 27.59 13.54
CA SER A 166 -19.52 27.64 14.79
C SER A 166 -19.50 26.31 15.56
N LEU A 167 -18.95 25.24 14.99
CA LEU A 167 -18.78 23.97 15.70
C LEU A 167 -17.73 24.11 16.81
N PRO A 168 -18.02 23.65 18.04
CA PRO A 168 -17.06 23.71 19.14
C PRO A 168 -15.90 22.72 18.92
N ARG A 169 -14.75 22.99 19.54
CA ARG A 169 -13.48 22.25 19.33
C ARG A 169 -13.47 20.78 19.82
N ASP A 170 -14.55 20.34 20.47
CA ASP A 170 -14.85 18.96 20.85
C ASP A 170 -15.76 18.20 19.87
N SER A 171 -16.36 18.91 18.91
CA SER A 171 -17.21 18.34 17.86
C SER A 171 -16.46 17.30 17.02
N VAL A 172 -17.05 16.11 16.88
CA VAL A 172 -16.53 15.02 16.03
C VAL A 172 -16.21 15.53 14.62
N LEU A 173 -17.15 16.25 14.00
CA LEU A 173 -17.01 16.71 12.63
C LEU A 173 -15.87 17.72 12.47
N ARG A 174 -15.74 18.65 13.42
CA ARG A 174 -14.63 19.60 13.43
C ARG A 174 -13.29 18.86 13.61
N GLN A 175 -13.18 18.00 14.62
CA GLN A 175 -11.97 17.22 14.89
C GLN A 175 -11.54 16.34 13.71
N CYS A 176 -12.48 15.70 13.01
CA CYS A 176 -12.17 14.92 11.80
C CYS A 176 -11.59 15.79 10.68
N ILE A 177 -12.10 17.01 10.49
CA ILE A 177 -11.60 17.93 9.45
C ILE A 177 -10.26 18.58 9.90
N SER A 178 -10.09 18.89 11.18
CA SER A 178 -8.78 19.27 11.75
C SER A 178 -7.76 18.17 11.49
N LEU A 179 -8.09 16.91 11.80
CA LEU A 179 -7.22 15.76 11.62
C LEU A 179 -6.85 15.57 10.15
N TYR A 180 -7.85 15.47 9.26
CA TYR A 180 -7.64 15.37 7.80
C TYR A 180 -6.81 16.53 7.24
N GLY A 181 -6.97 17.74 7.78
CA GLY A 181 -6.11 18.87 7.45
C GLY A 181 -4.66 18.68 7.92
N ILE A 182 -4.46 18.19 9.14
CA ILE A 182 -3.13 17.95 9.73
C ILE A 182 -2.38 16.82 9.03
N THR A 183 -3.05 15.70 8.73
CA THR A 183 -2.49 14.58 7.98
C THR A 183 -2.27 15.00 6.53
N TYR A 184 -3.33 15.17 5.75
CA TYR A 184 -3.20 15.40 4.30
C TYR A 184 -2.41 16.67 3.92
N VAL A 185 -2.56 17.79 4.65
CA VAL A 185 -1.83 19.04 4.34
C VAL A 185 -0.48 19.12 5.06
N GLY A 186 -0.36 18.58 6.27
CA GLY A 186 0.92 18.52 6.99
C GLY A 186 1.93 17.57 6.33
N GLU A 187 1.44 16.54 5.65
CA GLU A 187 2.26 15.66 4.81
C GLU A 187 2.79 16.34 3.54
N PHE A 188 2.07 17.34 3.00
CA PHE A 188 2.24 17.74 1.61
C PHE A 188 3.45 18.65 1.36
N PRO A 189 3.52 19.90 1.87
CA PRO A 189 4.80 20.36 2.44
C PRO A 189 4.76 21.50 3.47
N LEU A 190 5.43 21.32 4.62
CA LEU A 190 5.93 22.43 5.46
C LEU A 190 7.16 23.17 4.88
N LEU A 191 7.51 22.88 3.62
CA LEU A 191 8.66 23.41 2.87
C LEU A 191 8.50 24.87 2.42
N LEU A 192 7.26 25.36 2.30
CA LEU A 192 6.97 26.75 1.90
C LEU A 192 6.79 27.70 3.09
N SER A 193 6.24 27.22 4.19
CA SER A 193 5.98 28.00 5.40
C SER A 193 7.27 28.33 6.16
N SER A 194 8.19 27.35 6.24
CA SER A 194 9.51 27.50 6.89
C SER A 194 10.35 28.63 6.29
N LEU A 195 10.28 28.84 4.96
CA LEU A 195 10.96 29.95 4.27
C LEU A 195 10.33 31.34 4.49
N ARG A 196 9.16 31.44 5.15
CA ARG A 196 8.50 32.73 5.46
C ARG A 196 8.41 33.01 6.96
N LEU A 197 8.13 31.99 7.78
CA LEU A 197 8.04 32.11 9.25
C LEU A 197 9.41 32.27 9.94
N ALA A 198 10.51 32.03 9.24
CA ALA A 198 11.87 32.33 9.73
C ALA A 198 12.12 33.83 10.04
N ARG A 199 11.21 34.74 9.69
CA ARG A 199 11.25 36.17 10.07
C ARG A 199 10.52 36.52 11.37
N SER A 200 9.87 35.57 12.04
CA SER A 200 9.16 35.77 13.32
C SER A 200 9.63 34.80 14.41
N ALA A 201 10.90 34.39 14.36
CA ALA A 201 11.48 33.32 15.15
C ALA A 201 11.97 33.78 16.54
N ASP A 202 11.06 34.28 17.39
CA ASP A 202 11.34 34.63 18.80
C ASP A 202 10.48 33.85 19.82
N ARG A 203 9.52 33.03 19.37
CA ARG A 203 8.56 32.33 20.27
C ARG A 203 8.12 30.93 19.83
N VAL A 204 8.78 30.31 18.86
CA VAL A 204 8.61 28.87 18.60
C VAL A 204 9.47 28.11 19.61
N THR A 205 8.84 27.31 20.47
CA THR A 205 9.53 26.53 21.50
C THR A 205 10.37 25.41 20.90
N SER A 206 11.47 25.06 21.57
CA SER A 206 12.51 24.13 21.12
C SER A 206 12.12 22.64 21.07
N ASP A 207 10.83 22.34 20.91
CA ASP A 207 10.29 20.98 20.88
C ASP A 207 9.51 20.65 19.59
N SER A 208 9.52 21.57 18.61
CA SER A 208 9.01 21.33 17.25
C SER A 208 9.93 20.39 16.45
N ARG A 209 10.03 19.13 16.88
CA ARG A 209 10.61 18.04 16.08
C ARG A 209 9.65 17.70 14.95
N SER A 210 9.68 18.51 13.89
CA SER A 210 8.94 18.27 12.66
C SER A 210 9.46 17.01 11.97
N PHE A 211 8.90 15.85 12.32
CA PHE A 211 9.09 14.63 11.56
C PHE A 211 8.64 14.88 10.12
N PRO A 212 9.40 14.42 9.10
CA PRO A 212 8.95 14.51 7.72
C PRO A 212 7.64 13.72 7.57
N GLY A 213 6.61 14.37 7.03
CA GLY A 213 5.31 13.73 6.77
C GLY A 213 5.45 12.57 5.77
N ILE A 214 4.47 11.65 5.76
CA ILE A 214 4.62 10.36 5.06
C ILE A 214 4.82 10.53 3.55
N LEU A 215 4.23 11.55 2.93
CA LEU A 215 4.47 11.88 1.53
C LEU A 215 5.91 12.34 1.27
N PHE A 216 6.51 13.12 2.16
CA PHE A 216 7.93 13.48 2.05
C PHE A 216 8.83 12.25 2.22
N LEU A 217 8.53 11.39 3.20
CA LEU A 217 9.25 10.11 3.39
C LEU A 217 9.15 9.26 2.11
N TYR A 218 7.93 8.99 1.64
CA TYR A 218 7.64 8.20 0.44
C TYR A 218 8.33 8.77 -0.79
N PHE A 219 8.11 10.05 -1.13
CA PHE A 219 8.71 10.62 -2.33
C PHE A 219 10.22 10.72 -2.23
N SER A 220 10.81 11.04 -1.07
CA SER A 220 12.27 11.10 -0.94
C SER A 220 12.91 9.72 -1.07
N VAL A 221 12.34 8.70 -0.42
CA VAL A 221 12.91 7.34 -0.38
C VAL A 221 12.63 6.59 -1.67
N ALA A 222 11.43 6.69 -2.24
CA ALA A 222 11.14 6.09 -3.55
C ALA A 222 11.94 6.77 -4.67
N THR A 223 12.18 8.09 -4.59
CA THR A 223 13.11 8.78 -5.52
C THR A 223 14.55 8.30 -5.32
N PHE A 224 15.02 8.17 -4.08
CA PHE A 224 16.36 7.65 -3.80
C PHE A 224 16.54 6.23 -4.35
N SER A 225 15.64 5.29 -4.00
CA SER A 225 15.71 3.92 -4.49
C SER A 225 15.63 3.88 -6.02
N TYR A 226 14.71 4.64 -6.62
CA TYR A 226 14.54 4.71 -8.07
C TYR A 226 15.79 5.18 -8.82
N TYR A 227 16.57 6.12 -8.26
CA TYR A 227 17.78 6.65 -8.91
C TYR A 227 19.08 5.91 -8.56
N PHE A 228 19.19 5.31 -7.37
CA PHE A 228 20.44 4.74 -6.86
C PHE A 228 20.44 3.21 -6.67
N ILE A 229 19.27 2.55 -6.68
CA ILE A 229 19.12 1.11 -6.42
C ILE A 229 18.40 0.42 -7.60
N PHE A 230 17.28 0.97 -8.05
CA PHE A 230 16.42 0.37 -9.09
C PHE A 230 17.12 0.20 -10.44
N ASP A 231 17.18 -1.05 -10.93
CA ASP A 231 17.77 -1.35 -12.23
C ASP A 231 16.92 -0.80 -13.38
N HIS A 232 17.42 0.29 -13.96
CA HIS A 232 16.82 0.95 -15.11
C HIS A 232 16.64 0.06 -16.35
N ARG A 233 17.37 -1.08 -16.46
CA ARG A 233 17.20 -2.05 -17.55
C ARG A 233 15.80 -2.69 -17.52
N MET A 234 15.16 -2.81 -16.36
CA MET A 234 13.79 -3.33 -16.20
C MET A 234 12.75 -2.58 -17.04
N LYS A 235 13.02 -1.33 -17.43
CA LYS A 235 12.19 -0.51 -18.34
C LYS A 235 12.08 -1.10 -19.77
N LEU A 236 12.91 -2.09 -20.10
CA LEU A 236 12.90 -2.83 -21.37
C LEU A 236 12.12 -4.15 -21.29
N HIS A 237 11.65 -4.56 -20.11
CA HIS A 237 10.94 -5.82 -19.91
C HIS A 237 9.60 -5.82 -20.69
N PRO A 238 9.21 -6.92 -21.36
CA PRO A 238 7.99 -6.95 -22.19
C PRO A 238 6.68 -6.60 -21.47
N ARG A 239 6.63 -6.72 -20.14
CA ARG A 239 5.45 -6.35 -19.32
C ARG A 239 5.54 -4.95 -18.68
N TRP A 240 6.62 -4.19 -18.92
CA TRP A 240 6.77 -2.83 -18.41
C TRP A 240 5.82 -1.86 -19.14
N LEU A 241 5.06 -1.06 -18.38
CA LEU A 241 4.02 -0.23 -18.96
C LEU A 241 4.55 1.11 -19.52
N LYS A 242 4.01 1.55 -20.66
CA LYS A 242 4.31 2.90 -21.18
C LYS A 242 3.97 3.96 -20.12
N ASN A 243 4.96 4.78 -19.78
CA ASN A 243 4.93 5.80 -18.72
C ASN A 243 4.63 5.25 -17.31
N GLN A 244 5.05 4.02 -16.98
CA GLN A 244 4.71 3.34 -15.71
C GLN A 244 4.94 4.21 -14.46
N VAL A 245 6.16 4.69 -14.23
CA VAL A 245 6.52 5.52 -13.06
C VAL A 245 5.61 6.73 -12.87
N ARG A 246 5.23 7.42 -13.96
CA ARG A 246 4.27 8.53 -13.85
C ARG A 246 2.89 8.03 -13.42
N LYS A 247 2.42 6.89 -13.96
CA LYS A 247 1.13 6.32 -13.58
C LYS A 247 1.13 5.75 -12.16
N GLU A 248 2.24 5.21 -11.69
CA GLU A 248 2.45 4.80 -10.29
C GLU A 248 2.30 6.02 -9.38
N ILE A 249 3.11 7.07 -9.60
CA ILE A 249 3.06 8.32 -8.83
C ILE A 249 1.66 8.97 -8.82
N MET A 250 1.01 9.07 -9.98
CA MET A 250 -0.36 9.63 -10.06
C MET A 250 -1.36 8.76 -9.30
N PHE A 251 -1.27 7.43 -9.41
CA PHE A 251 -2.21 6.53 -8.74
C PHE A 251 -2.00 6.49 -7.21
N SER A 252 -0.77 6.64 -6.71
CA SER A 252 -0.53 6.87 -5.28
C SER A 252 -1.15 8.19 -4.81
N LEU A 253 -0.97 9.28 -5.57
CA LEU A 253 -1.58 10.59 -5.27
C LEU A 253 -3.11 10.60 -5.35
N GLU A 254 -3.71 9.80 -6.22
CA GLU A 254 -5.16 9.54 -6.26
C GLU A 254 -5.62 8.69 -5.05
N ALA A 255 -4.74 7.85 -4.49
CA ALA A 255 -5.07 6.96 -3.39
C ALA A 255 -4.99 7.60 -2.00
N PHE A 256 -3.96 8.42 -1.74
CA PHE A 256 -3.72 9.01 -0.41
C PHE A 256 -4.91 9.77 0.22
N PRO A 257 -5.67 10.62 -0.50
CA PRO A 257 -6.81 11.36 0.10
C PRO A 257 -7.88 10.41 0.67
N MET A 258 -8.20 9.35 -0.06
CA MET A 258 -9.20 8.37 0.37
C MET A 258 -8.65 7.38 1.40
N LEU A 259 -7.34 7.11 1.41
CA LEU A 259 -6.70 6.30 2.44
C LEU A 259 -6.71 7.05 3.79
N ASP A 260 -6.33 8.33 3.79
CA ASP A 260 -6.34 9.17 4.99
C ASP A 260 -7.76 9.37 5.54
N LEU A 261 -8.74 9.60 4.66
CA LEU A 261 -10.16 9.65 5.04
C LEU A 261 -10.64 8.37 5.76
N LEU A 262 -10.12 7.20 5.35
CA LEU A 262 -10.43 5.91 5.97
C LEU A 262 -9.65 5.68 7.29
N THR A 263 -8.49 6.30 7.49
CA THR A 263 -7.72 6.19 8.74
C THR A 263 -8.17 7.18 9.84
N LEU A 264 -8.91 8.24 9.51
CA LEU A 264 -9.45 9.21 10.48
C LEU A 264 -10.09 8.62 11.74
N PRO A 265 -10.88 7.50 11.73
CA PRO A 265 -11.44 6.93 12.95
C PRO A 265 -10.39 6.49 13.97
N TRP A 266 -9.21 6.05 13.50
CA TRP A 266 -8.08 5.66 14.34
C TRP A 266 -7.39 6.89 14.94
N PHE A 267 -7.24 7.97 14.16
CA PHE A 267 -6.69 9.23 14.69
C PHE A 267 -7.65 9.91 15.68
N LEU A 268 -8.96 9.90 15.39
CA LEU A 268 -9.99 10.42 16.31
C LEU A 268 -10.05 9.62 17.61
N GLY A 269 -9.86 8.30 17.54
CA GLY A 269 -9.83 7.45 18.74
C GLY A 269 -8.54 7.62 19.56
N ASP A 270 -7.38 7.85 18.93
CA ASP A 270 -6.16 8.26 19.63
C ASP A 270 -6.35 9.59 20.36
N VAL A 271 -6.88 10.61 19.67
CA VAL A 271 -7.26 11.93 20.22
C VAL A 271 -8.21 11.82 21.42
N ARG A 272 -9.02 10.76 21.48
CA ARG A 272 -10.02 10.50 22.54
C ARG A 272 -9.56 9.52 23.63
N GLY A 273 -8.29 9.11 23.62
CA GLY A 273 -7.74 8.25 24.69
C GLY A 273 -8.13 6.78 24.60
N TYR A 274 -8.66 6.32 23.46
CA TYR A 274 -8.95 4.91 23.22
C TYR A 274 -7.71 4.10 22.81
N SER A 275 -6.64 4.77 22.37
CA SER A 275 -5.33 4.15 22.14
C SER A 275 -4.62 3.84 23.46
N LYS A 276 -3.71 2.86 23.42
CA LYS A 276 -2.78 2.51 24.49
C LYS A 276 -1.40 3.15 24.29
N LEU A 277 -1.30 4.20 23.46
CA LEU A 277 -0.04 4.91 23.25
C LEU A 277 0.36 5.71 24.51
N TYR A 278 1.66 5.76 24.79
CA TYR A 278 2.23 6.52 25.90
C TYR A 278 3.46 7.33 25.44
N ASP A 279 3.60 8.58 25.88
CA ASP A 279 4.73 9.44 25.48
C ASP A 279 5.99 9.21 26.32
N SER A 280 5.87 8.79 27.60
CA SER A 280 7.02 8.64 28.50
C SER A 280 7.24 7.21 29.01
N ILE A 281 8.51 6.85 29.16
CA ILE A 281 8.95 5.56 29.70
C ILE A 281 8.41 5.30 31.13
N ALA A 282 8.04 6.35 31.88
CA ALA A 282 7.46 6.25 33.22
C ALA A 282 5.96 5.88 33.23
N GLU A 283 5.20 6.29 32.20
CA GLU A 283 3.78 5.96 32.02
C GLU A 283 3.56 4.56 31.42
N GLY A 284 4.56 4.06 30.69
CA GLY A 284 4.51 2.73 30.06
C GLY A 284 4.63 1.55 31.05
N PRO A 285 4.39 0.31 30.59
CA PRO A 285 4.56 -0.89 31.40
C PRO A 285 5.96 -0.99 32.04
N PHE A 286 5.97 -1.35 33.33
CA PHE A 286 7.13 -1.34 34.22
C PHE A 286 7.77 0.04 34.49
N GLY A 287 7.22 1.15 33.96
CA GLY A 287 7.78 2.50 34.12
C GLY A 287 8.01 2.90 35.58
N ALA A 288 7.01 2.68 36.44
CA ALA A 288 7.11 2.90 37.89
C ALA A 288 8.13 1.99 38.62
N ALA A 289 8.57 0.88 38.01
CA ALA A 289 9.64 0.03 38.54
C ALA A 289 11.04 0.44 38.06
N GLY A 290 11.12 1.30 37.04
CA GLY A 290 12.36 1.88 36.53
C GLY A 290 13.43 0.88 36.06
N GLY A 291 14.67 1.35 36.00
CA GLY A 291 15.83 0.57 35.59
C GLY A 291 15.70 0.05 34.15
N TRP A 292 16.09 -1.21 33.92
CA TRP A 292 16.14 -1.82 32.59
C TRP A 292 14.79 -2.37 32.09
N LYS A 293 13.82 -2.61 32.98
CA LYS A 293 12.55 -3.30 32.64
C LYS A 293 11.72 -2.58 31.58
N PRO A 294 11.53 -1.24 31.62
CA PRO A 294 10.80 -0.52 30.58
C PRO A 294 11.47 -0.60 29.20
N TRP A 295 12.81 -0.65 29.15
CA TRP A 295 13.57 -0.73 27.90
C TRP A 295 13.45 -2.11 27.26
N VAL A 296 13.49 -3.18 28.06
CA VAL A 296 13.22 -4.54 27.59
C VAL A 296 11.76 -4.70 27.16
N TYR A 297 10.81 -4.11 27.88
CA TYR A 297 9.41 -4.05 27.42
C TYR A 297 9.28 -3.28 26.10
N MET A 298 9.96 -2.14 25.94
CA MET A 298 9.92 -1.37 24.69
C MET A 298 10.47 -2.18 23.51
N ALA A 299 11.61 -2.87 23.69
CA ALA A 299 12.17 -3.76 22.67
C ALA A 299 11.24 -4.95 22.35
N PHE A 300 10.64 -5.57 23.37
CA PHE A 300 9.63 -6.61 23.20
C PHE A 300 8.39 -6.09 22.47
N SER A 301 7.90 -4.89 22.79
CA SER A 301 6.73 -4.28 22.14
C SER A 301 6.98 -3.99 20.66
N ALA A 302 8.22 -3.65 20.27
CA ALA A 302 8.61 -3.47 18.88
C ALA A 302 8.66 -4.79 18.11
N ALA A 303 9.22 -5.86 18.71
CA ALA A 303 9.20 -7.19 18.12
C ALA A 303 7.76 -7.75 18.01
N LEU A 304 6.94 -7.54 19.04
CA LEU A 304 5.52 -7.92 19.04
C LEU A 304 4.73 -7.15 17.99
N PHE A 305 4.98 -5.84 17.82
CA PHE A 305 4.37 -5.04 16.76
C PHE A 305 4.67 -5.64 15.39
N LEU A 306 5.95 -5.85 15.05
CA LEU A 306 6.34 -6.39 13.74
C LEU A 306 5.79 -7.79 13.49
N TRP A 307 5.76 -8.66 14.50
CA TRP A 307 5.22 -10.02 14.37
C TRP A 307 3.68 -10.02 14.21
N PHE A 308 2.99 -9.18 14.99
CA PHE A 308 1.53 -9.04 14.91
C PHE A 308 1.10 -8.44 13.56
N THR A 309 1.77 -7.38 13.10
CA THR A 309 1.41 -6.72 11.84
C THR A 309 1.71 -7.64 10.66
N ASP A 310 2.87 -8.28 10.61
CA ASP A 310 3.22 -9.28 9.57
C ASP A 310 2.17 -10.39 9.46
N TYR A 311 1.71 -10.94 10.59
CA TYR A 311 0.69 -11.99 10.60
C TYR A 311 -0.69 -11.52 10.10
N CYS A 312 -1.11 -10.33 10.53
CA CYS A 312 -2.39 -9.76 10.10
C CYS A 312 -2.36 -9.31 8.63
N ILE A 313 -1.26 -8.71 8.18
CA ILE A 313 -1.06 -8.31 6.77
C ILE A 313 -1.04 -9.56 5.90
N TYR A 314 -0.31 -10.62 6.28
CA TYR A 314 -0.30 -11.90 5.56
C TYR A 314 -1.71 -12.40 5.24
N TRP A 315 -2.60 -12.42 6.24
CA TRP A 315 -3.99 -12.86 6.04
C TRP A 315 -4.80 -11.88 5.18
N ILE A 316 -4.70 -10.58 5.44
CA ILE A 316 -5.42 -9.54 4.69
C ILE A 316 -4.99 -9.55 3.21
N HIS A 317 -3.69 -9.64 2.95
CA HIS A 317 -3.09 -9.73 1.62
C HIS A 317 -3.51 -11.03 0.91
N ARG A 318 -3.47 -12.18 1.60
CA ARG A 318 -3.97 -13.45 1.05
C ARG A 318 -5.48 -13.42 0.76
N TRP A 319 -6.28 -12.70 1.56
CA TRP A 319 -7.70 -12.48 1.29
C TRP A 319 -7.93 -11.51 0.12
N LEU A 320 -7.09 -10.47 -0.03
CA LEU A 320 -7.11 -9.56 -1.18
C LEU A 320 -6.86 -10.28 -2.51
N HIS A 321 -6.23 -11.46 -2.51
CA HIS A 321 -6.11 -12.34 -3.68
C HIS A 321 -7.32 -13.27 -3.93
N ILE A 322 -8.34 -13.29 -3.06
CA ILE A 322 -9.60 -14.00 -3.35
C ILE A 322 -10.24 -13.34 -4.60
N PRO A 323 -10.67 -14.09 -5.64
CA PRO A 323 -11.00 -13.53 -6.97
C PRO A 323 -12.00 -12.37 -7.01
N PHE A 324 -12.88 -12.26 -6.02
CA PHE A 324 -13.84 -11.16 -5.83
C PHE A 324 -13.16 -9.87 -5.33
N LEU A 325 -12.33 -9.97 -4.30
CA LEU A 325 -11.56 -8.84 -3.74
C LEU A 325 -10.44 -8.44 -4.69
N TYR A 326 -9.72 -9.43 -5.24
CA TYR A 326 -8.63 -9.22 -6.20
C TYR A 326 -9.08 -8.35 -7.37
N ARG A 327 -10.18 -8.72 -8.04
CA ARG A 327 -10.68 -7.99 -9.22
C ARG A 327 -11.01 -6.52 -8.95
N ARG A 328 -11.33 -6.16 -7.71
CA ARG A 328 -11.84 -4.83 -7.32
C ARG A 328 -10.79 -3.96 -6.63
N LEU A 329 -10.04 -4.53 -5.71
CA LEU A 329 -9.14 -3.82 -4.79
C LEU A 329 -7.68 -3.98 -5.20
N HIS A 330 -7.24 -5.22 -5.45
CA HIS A 330 -5.81 -5.56 -5.48
C HIS A 330 -5.22 -5.74 -6.89
N LYS A 331 -6.03 -6.11 -7.89
CA LYS A 331 -5.64 -6.08 -9.32
C LYS A 331 -5.16 -4.68 -9.79
N PRO A 332 -5.71 -3.55 -9.30
CA PRO A 332 -5.14 -2.22 -9.54
C PRO A 332 -3.70 -2.01 -9.05
N HIS A 333 -3.21 -2.81 -8.10
CA HIS A 333 -1.81 -2.87 -7.67
C HIS A 333 -1.03 -3.83 -8.57
N HIS A 334 -1.53 -5.06 -8.75
CA HIS A 334 -0.94 -6.12 -9.60
C HIS A 334 -0.91 -5.86 -11.12
N LYS A 335 -1.27 -4.65 -11.56
CA LYS A 335 -0.97 -4.17 -12.91
C LYS A 335 0.51 -3.80 -13.07
N TRP A 336 1.24 -3.57 -11.97
CA TRP A 336 2.66 -3.26 -11.94
C TRP A 336 3.50 -4.55 -11.86
N ILE A 337 3.39 -5.46 -12.84
CA ILE A 337 3.99 -6.81 -12.79
C ILE A 337 5.51 -6.78 -12.56
N ILE A 338 6.19 -5.75 -13.08
CA ILE A 338 7.55 -5.39 -12.69
C ILE A 338 7.43 -4.02 -12.01
N PRO A 339 7.29 -3.97 -10.68
CA PRO A 339 7.09 -2.70 -9.97
C PRO A 339 8.35 -1.82 -10.02
N SER A 340 8.16 -0.51 -9.94
CA SER A 340 9.19 0.41 -9.43
C SER A 340 8.94 0.71 -7.95
N PRO A 341 9.88 1.33 -7.20
CA PRO A 341 9.64 1.69 -5.79
C PRO A 341 8.44 2.65 -5.61
N PHE A 342 8.02 3.37 -6.66
CA PHE A 342 6.78 4.18 -6.66
C PHE A 342 5.49 3.33 -6.75
N ALA A 343 5.57 2.05 -7.14
CA ALA A 343 4.44 1.13 -7.12
C ALA A 343 3.97 0.79 -5.69
N SER A 344 4.84 0.97 -4.69
CA SER A 344 4.63 0.59 -3.29
C SER A 344 3.36 1.16 -2.64
N HIS A 345 2.91 2.33 -3.10
CA HIS A 345 1.68 3.00 -2.64
C HIS A 345 0.65 3.19 -3.76
N ALA A 346 0.92 2.63 -4.94
CA ALA A 346 0.09 2.76 -6.13
C ALA A 346 -0.95 1.61 -6.18
N PHE A 347 -1.86 1.61 -5.21
CA PHE A 347 -2.94 0.63 -5.01
C PHE A 347 -4.31 1.32 -4.87
N HIS A 348 -5.39 0.53 -4.78
CA HIS A 348 -6.72 1.08 -4.48
C HIS A 348 -6.77 1.62 -3.03
N PRO A 349 -7.49 2.71 -2.70
CA PRO A 349 -7.47 3.28 -1.34
C PRO A 349 -7.87 2.27 -0.25
N VAL A 350 -8.92 1.48 -0.52
CA VAL A 350 -9.41 0.43 0.41
C VAL A 350 -8.44 -0.76 0.51
N ASP A 351 -7.60 -1.02 -0.51
CA ASP A 351 -6.55 -2.04 -0.46
C ASP A 351 -5.45 -1.61 0.54
N GLY A 352 -4.90 -0.40 0.34
CA GLY A 352 -3.94 0.20 1.26
C GLY A 352 -4.47 0.37 2.69
N TYR A 353 -5.73 0.79 2.85
CA TYR A 353 -6.37 0.89 4.17
C TYR A 353 -6.49 -0.49 4.85
N LEU A 354 -6.95 -1.52 4.16
CA LEU A 354 -7.02 -2.87 4.73
C LEU A 354 -5.64 -3.35 5.17
N GLN A 355 -4.60 -3.11 4.37
CA GLN A 355 -3.22 -3.45 4.72
C GLN A 355 -2.63 -2.54 5.83
N SER A 356 -3.17 -1.34 6.06
CA SER A 356 -2.72 -0.43 7.14
C SER A 356 -3.41 -0.68 8.49
N VAL A 357 -4.65 -1.20 8.49
CA VAL A 357 -5.44 -1.52 9.70
C VAL A 357 -4.63 -2.22 10.81
N PRO A 358 -3.76 -3.23 10.54
CA PRO A 358 -2.95 -3.87 11.59
C PRO A 358 -2.03 -2.92 12.36
N TYR A 359 -1.45 -1.91 11.70
CA TYR A 359 -0.59 -0.91 12.37
C TYR A 359 -1.39 -0.08 13.37
N HIS A 360 -2.60 0.32 12.99
CA HIS A 360 -3.49 1.09 13.84
C HIS A 360 -4.06 0.21 14.98
N MET A 361 -4.48 -1.03 14.69
CA MET A 361 -4.96 -1.99 15.69
C MET A 361 -3.94 -2.28 16.79
N ALA A 362 -2.65 -2.40 16.45
CA ALA A 362 -1.60 -2.68 17.42
C ALA A 362 -1.56 -1.64 18.55
N CYS A 363 -1.78 -0.36 18.22
CA CYS A 363 -1.83 0.76 19.18
C CYS A 363 -3.06 0.75 20.11
N TYR A 364 -4.08 -0.05 19.81
CA TYR A 364 -5.27 -0.23 20.65
C TYR A 364 -5.23 -1.54 21.44
N MET A 365 -4.53 -2.54 20.93
CA MET A 365 -4.37 -3.84 21.59
C MET A 365 -3.23 -3.84 22.61
N PHE A 366 -2.09 -3.21 22.28
CA PHE A 366 -0.86 -3.28 23.07
C PHE A 366 -0.41 -1.88 23.53
N PRO A 367 0.10 -1.70 24.77
CA PRO A 367 0.78 -0.48 25.16
C PRO A 367 2.09 -0.32 24.37
N ILE A 368 2.19 0.73 23.56
CA ILE A 368 3.36 1.01 22.72
C ILE A 368 3.83 2.46 22.98
N HIS A 369 5.13 2.63 23.15
CA HIS A 369 5.74 3.96 23.30
C HIS A 369 5.59 4.74 21.99
N LYS A 370 5.00 5.94 22.02
CA LYS A 370 4.60 6.69 20.82
C LYS A 370 5.75 6.95 19.85
N TYR A 371 6.93 7.34 20.35
CA TYR A 371 8.11 7.54 19.51
C TYR A 371 8.64 6.23 18.90
N MET A 372 8.45 5.09 19.58
CA MET A 372 8.73 3.77 19.02
C MET A 372 7.71 3.43 17.92
N PHE A 373 6.41 3.71 18.11
CA PHE A 373 5.41 3.55 17.07
C PHE A 373 5.70 4.41 15.83
N ILE A 374 6.05 5.69 16.00
CA ILE A 374 6.44 6.56 14.87
C ILE A 374 7.66 6.00 14.12
N GLY A 375 8.67 5.52 14.85
CA GLY A 375 9.85 4.87 14.25
C GLY A 375 9.52 3.58 13.50
N LEU A 376 8.65 2.73 14.07
CA LEU A 376 8.18 1.49 13.47
C LEU A 376 7.31 1.76 12.24
N PHE A 377 6.36 2.69 12.31
CA PHE A 377 5.53 3.09 11.17
C PHE A 377 6.38 3.69 10.03
N SER A 378 7.44 4.44 10.38
CA SER A 378 8.43 4.91 9.41
C SER A 378 9.19 3.74 8.78
N PHE A 379 9.70 2.79 9.58
CA PHE A 379 10.35 1.55 9.09
C PHE A 379 9.43 0.75 8.16
N VAL A 380 8.15 0.61 8.50
CA VAL A 380 7.14 -0.05 7.66
C VAL A 380 7.05 0.59 6.27
N ASN A 381 7.00 1.92 6.20
CA ASN A 381 6.91 2.64 4.92
C ASN A 381 8.21 2.54 4.11
N LEU A 382 9.38 2.60 4.77
CA LEU A 382 10.68 2.31 4.14
C LEU A 382 10.69 0.89 3.54
N TRP A 383 10.26 -0.10 4.32
CA TRP A 383 10.21 -1.51 3.89
C TRP A 383 9.29 -1.70 2.68
N SER A 384 8.07 -1.16 2.75
CA SER A 384 7.11 -1.19 1.63
C SER A 384 7.69 -0.60 0.35
N ILE A 385 8.55 0.40 0.42
CA ILE A 385 9.23 0.96 -0.76
C ILE A 385 10.28 -0.02 -1.29
N PHE A 386 11.20 -0.47 -0.44
CA PHE A 386 12.34 -1.31 -0.85
C PHE A 386 11.94 -2.70 -1.39
N ILE A 387 10.82 -3.29 -0.93
CA ILE A 387 10.34 -4.56 -1.51
C ILE A 387 9.77 -4.42 -2.94
N HIS A 388 9.54 -3.19 -3.43
CA HIS A 388 9.00 -2.91 -4.77
C HIS A 388 10.08 -2.53 -5.81
N ASP A 389 11.37 -2.62 -5.49
CA ASP A 389 12.47 -2.26 -6.42
C ASP A 389 12.74 -3.30 -7.54
N SER A 390 11.97 -4.39 -7.64
CA SER A 390 12.17 -5.50 -8.59
C SER A 390 13.54 -6.21 -8.51
N ASP A 391 14.28 -6.02 -7.41
CA ASP A 391 15.65 -6.55 -7.26
C ASP A 391 15.67 -8.00 -6.73
N MET A 392 16.40 -8.87 -7.45
CA MET A 392 16.43 -10.32 -7.23
C MET A 392 17.63 -10.75 -6.38
N LEU A 393 17.70 -10.20 -5.16
CA LEU A 393 18.66 -10.58 -4.12
C LEU A 393 18.43 -12.03 -3.64
N CYS A 394 19.04 -12.99 -4.35
CA CYS A 394 18.90 -14.44 -4.14
C CYS A 394 20.24 -15.14 -3.85
N GLY A 395 20.20 -16.23 -3.09
CA GLY A 395 21.35 -17.07 -2.75
C GLY A 395 22.01 -16.73 -1.41
N HIS A 396 21.24 -16.19 -0.47
CA HIS A 396 21.70 -15.83 0.89
C HIS A 396 20.78 -16.40 1.97
N PRO A 397 21.29 -16.84 3.14
CA PRO A 397 20.49 -17.58 4.13
C PRO A 397 19.32 -16.77 4.72
N LEU A 398 19.33 -15.44 4.58
CA LEU A 398 18.24 -14.57 5.04
C LEU A 398 16.96 -14.72 4.21
N GLU A 399 17.02 -15.18 2.96
CA GLU A 399 15.81 -15.41 2.15
C GLU A 399 14.88 -16.47 2.75
N HIS A 400 15.41 -17.38 3.57
CA HIS A 400 14.59 -18.32 4.31
C HIS A 400 13.87 -17.71 5.52
N TYR A 401 14.00 -16.41 5.80
CA TYR A 401 13.40 -15.78 6.99
C TYR A 401 12.77 -14.41 6.69
N ILE A 402 13.34 -13.64 5.77
CA ILE A 402 12.98 -12.25 5.46
C ILE A 402 12.33 -12.16 4.08
N ASN A 403 11.13 -11.58 4.02
CA ASN A 403 10.42 -11.30 2.77
C ASN A 403 10.98 -10.00 2.14
N GLY A 404 12.13 -10.13 1.49
CA GLY A 404 12.81 -9.04 0.74
C GLY A 404 12.31 -8.87 -0.70
N PRO A 405 12.88 -7.92 -1.48
CA PRO A 405 12.38 -7.55 -2.81
C PRO A 405 12.24 -8.73 -3.79
N ALA A 406 13.15 -9.70 -3.75
CA ALA A 406 13.08 -10.89 -4.59
C ALA A 406 11.78 -11.69 -4.36
N HIS A 407 11.33 -11.84 -3.11
CA HIS A 407 10.09 -12.57 -2.79
C HIS A 407 8.85 -11.84 -3.29
N HIS A 408 8.80 -10.51 -3.12
CA HIS A 408 7.68 -9.68 -3.53
C HIS A 408 7.64 -9.45 -5.05
N THR A 409 8.80 -9.51 -5.72
CA THR A 409 8.89 -9.57 -7.18
C THR A 409 8.24 -10.86 -7.72
N LEU A 410 8.50 -12.01 -7.09
CA LEU A 410 7.81 -13.26 -7.43
C LEU A 410 6.31 -13.22 -7.09
N HIS A 411 5.94 -12.51 -6.02
CA HIS A 411 4.54 -12.25 -5.71
C HIS A 411 3.84 -11.46 -6.84
N HIS A 412 4.43 -10.38 -7.36
CA HIS A 412 3.93 -9.61 -8.51
C HIS A 412 3.97 -10.36 -9.86
N ILE A 413 4.78 -11.42 -9.98
CA ILE A 413 4.87 -12.25 -11.20
C ILE A 413 3.87 -13.42 -11.19
N TYR A 414 3.64 -14.05 -10.02
CA TYR A 414 2.84 -15.29 -9.89
C TYR A 414 1.53 -15.14 -9.11
N PHE A 415 1.32 -14.07 -8.35
CA PHE A 415 0.12 -13.75 -7.55
C PHE A 415 -0.30 -14.78 -6.47
N THR A 416 0.49 -15.84 -6.28
CA THR A 416 0.07 -17.06 -5.56
C THR A 416 1.00 -17.48 -4.42
N CYS A 417 2.09 -16.73 -4.19
CA CYS A 417 3.11 -16.99 -3.19
C CYS A 417 3.56 -15.71 -2.47
N ASN A 418 4.24 -15.84 -1.33
CA ASN A 418 4.96 -14.77 -0.63
C ASN A 418 4.08 -13.55 -0.23
N TYR A 419 3.00 -13.80 0.53
CA TYR A 419 2.07 -12.76 0.99
C TYR A 419 2.50 -11.99 2.25
N GLY A 420 3.50 -12.46 3.01
CA GLY A 420 3.99 -11.80 4.23
C GLY A 420 4.62 -10.43 3.96
N GLN A 421 4.80 -9.59 4.99
CA GLN A 421 5.29 -8.22 4.81
C GLN A 421 6.80 -8.12 5.04
N TYR A 422 7.31 -8.57 6.20
CA TYR A 422 8.74 -8.55 6.53
C TYR A 422 9.34 -9.95 6.60
N PHE A 423 8.52 -10.97 6.89
CA PHE A 423 9.00 -12.31 7.20
C PHE A 423 8.30 -13.40 6.38
N THR A 424 8.95 -14.55 6.26
CA THR A 424 8.49 -15.67 5.43
C THR A 424 7.78 -16.78 6.23
N TRP A 425 7.69 -16.67 7.56
CA TRP A 425 7.16 -17.73 8.43
C TRP A 425 5.66 -17.97 8.20
N ALA A 426 4.87 -16.91 8.02
CA ALA A 426 3.43 -17.02 7.78
C ALA A 426 3.15 -17.70 6.43
N ASP A 427 3.95 -17.38 5.40
CA ASP A 427 3.93 -18.07 4.11
C ASP A 427 4.30 -19.56 4.22
N LYS A 428 5.29 -19.92 5.05
CA LYS A 428 5.66 -21.32 5.27
C LYS A 428 4.53 -22.11 5.95
N VAL A 429 3.93 -21.54 7.00
CA VAL A 429 2.81 -22.15 7.73
C VAL A 429 1.56 -22.24 6.85
N GLY A 430 1.29 -21.23 6.04
CA GLY A 430 0.14 -21.17 5.15
C GLY A 430 0.30 -21.88 3.80
N GLY A 431 1.46 -22.48 3.52
CA GLY A 431 1.73 -23.21 2.27
C GLY A 431 1.87 -22.32 1.03
N SER A 432 2.29 -21.06 1.19
CA SER A 432 2.46 -20.07 0.12
C SER A 432 3.90 -19.58 -0.06
N PHE A 433 4.89 -20.16 0.66
CA PHE A 433 6.29 -19.76 0.54
C PHE A 433 6.94 -20.26 -0.76
N ARG A 434 7.51 -19.35 -1.56
CA ARG A 434 8.42 -19.64 -2.68
C ARG A 434 9.78 -18.98 -2.42
N VAL A 435 10.82 -19.80 -2.27
CA VAL A 435 12.22 -19.34 -2.22
C VAL A 435 12.60 -18.71 -3.57
N PRO A 436 13.19 -17.51 -3.60
CA PRO A 436 13.68 -16.92 -4.83
C PRO A 436 14.87 -17.67 -5.44
N ALA A 437 14.78 -17.96 -6.73
CA ALA A 437 15.86 -18.58 -7.50
C ALA A 437 16.34 -17.65 -8.63
N LYS A 438 17.62 -17.75 -9.00
CA LYS A 438 18.20 -16.91 -10.06
C LYS A 438 17.50 -17.03 -11.42
N GLY A 439 16.94 -18.21 -11.73
CA GLY A 439 16.16 -18.43 -12.96
C GLY A 439 14.73 -17.91 -12.93
N ASP A 440 14.31 -17.26 -11.84
CA ASP A 440 13.04 -16.53 -11.77
C ASP A 440 13.22 -15.01 -12.04
N ASP A 441 14.44 -14.55 -12.36
CA ASP A 441 14.78 -13.11 -12.48
C ASP A 441 14.18 -12.47 -13.75
N PRO A 442 13.33 -11.41 -13.64
CA PRO A 442 12.80 -10.71 -14.81
C PRO A 442 13.88 -10.00 -15.66
N LEU A 443 15.10 -9.84 -15.14
CA LEU A 443 16.24 -9.36 -15.91
C LEU A 443 16.62 -10.32 -17.06
N ASP A 444 16.41 -11.63 -16.94
CA ASP A 444 16.71 -12.58 -18.03
C ASP A 444 15.87 -12.28 -19.29
N ALA A 445 14.58 -11.95 -19.10
CA ALA A 445 13.71 -11.53 -20.18
C ALA A 445 14.10 -10.16 -20.77
N VAL A 446 14.68 -9.26 -19.96
CA VAL A 446 15.27 -8.00 -20.43
C VAL A 446 16.53 -8.25 -21.27
N LEU A 447 17.42 -9.13 -20.80
CA LEU A 447 18.68 -9.47 -21.49
C LEU A 447 18.40 -10.13 -22.85
N ALA A 448 17.44 -11.05 -22.93
CA ALA A 448 16.99 -11.65 -24.18
C ALA A 448 16.48 -10.59 -25.19
N VAL A 449 15.70 -9.59 -24.73
CA VAL A 449 15.24 -8.47 -25.58
C VAL A 449 16.40 -7.58 -26.04
N ILE A 450 17.44 -7.39 -25.22
CA ILE A 450 18.65 -6.65 -25.60
C ILE A 450 19.46 -7.44 -26.65
N GLU A 451 19.62 -8.75 -26.48
CA GLU A 451 20.34 -9.63 -27.40
C GLU A 451 19.66 -9.71 -28.76
N GLN A 452 18.33 -9.92 -28.80
CA GLN A 452 17.55 -9.90 -30.04
C GLN A 452 17.71 -8.58 -30.81
N LYS A 453 17.72 -7.44 -30.10
CA LYS A 453 17.97 -6.12 -30.72
C LYS A 453 19.40 -5.99 -31.27
N LYS A 454 20.41 -6.48 -30.56
CA LYS A 454 21.80 -6.51 -31.05
C LYS A 454 21.94 -7.37 -32.32
N ALA A 455 21.37 -8.57 -32.31
CA ALA A 455 21.38 -9.47 -33.47
C ALA A 455 20.66 -8.86 -34.69
N GLY A 456 19.48 -8.26 -34.48
CA GLY A 456 18.73 -7.57 -35.52
C GLY A 456 19.45 -6.35 -36.11
N LEU A 457 20.21 -5.61 -35.29
CA LEU A 457 21.04 -4.49 -35.74
C LEU A 457 22.26 -4.98 -36.54
N GLY A 458 22.98 -6.00 -36.08
CA GLY A 458 24.12 -6.58 -36.81
C GLY A 458 23.72 -7.20 -38.15
N SER A 459 22.54 -7.82 -38.22
CA SER A 459 21.94 -8.30 -39.47
C SER A 459 21.65 -7.16 -40.44
N ARG A 460 21.14 -6.02 -39.95
CA ARG A 460 20.89 -4.83 -40.78
C ARG A 460 22.19 -4.18 -41.28
N SER A 461 23.18 -3.95 -40.42
CA SER A 461 24.44 -3.35 -40.85
C SER A 461 25.16 -4.21 -41.88
N GLY A 462 25.19 -5.54 -41.69
CA GLY A 462 25.74 -6.47 -42.68
C GLY A 462 24.95 -6.47 -44.01
N SER A 463 23.63 -6.25 -43.97
CA SER A 463 22.83 -6.10 -45.19
C SER A 463 23.10 -4.77 -45.93
N GLU A 464 23.29 -3.66 -45.20
CA GLU A 464 23.65 -2.36 -45.79
C GLU A 464 25.07 -2.37 -46.36
N GLU A 465 26.03 -2.99 -45.66
CA GLU A 465 27.41 -3.20 -46.13
C GLU A 465 27.46 -4.07 -47.40
N SER A 466 26.68 -5.15 -47.44
CA SER A 466 26.53 -6.01 -48.62
C SER A 466 25.88 -5.28 -49.80
N LEU A 467 24.83 -4.48 -49.56
CA LEU A 467 24.18 -3.65 -50.58
C LEU A 467 25.12 -2.57 -51.13
N ASN A 468 25.88 -1.89 -50.26
CA ASN A 468 26.85 -0.88 -50.67
C ASN A 468 28.02 -1.50 -51.46
N THR A 469 28.54 -2.66 -51.03
CA THR A 469 29.56 -3.41 -51.76
C THR A 469 29.08 -3.85 -53.14
N THR A 470 27.82 -4.32 -53.23
CA THR A 470 27.19 -4.70 -54.50
C THR A 470 26.99 -3.49 -55.42
N ARG A 471 26.54 -2.36 -54.86
CA ARG A 471 26.38 -1.09 -55.58
C ARG A 471 27.72 -0.59 -56.14
N GLN A 472 28.80 -0.65 -55.35
CA GLN A 472 30.11 -0.21 -55.81
C GLN A 472 30.58 -1.04 -57.01
N ARG A 473 30.51 -2.38 -56.92
CA ARG A 473 30.85 -3.26 -58.06
C ARG A 473 30.05 -2.98 -59.33
N VAL A 474 28.79 -2.58 -59.22
CA VAL A 474 27.98 -2.19 -60.38
C VAL A 474 28.44 -0.86 -60.96
N LEU A 475 28.83 0.12 -60.13
CA LEU A 475 29.43 1.37 -60.60
C LEU A 475 30.80 1.14 -61.24
N ASP A 476 31.63 0.26 -60.66
CA ASP A 476 32.94 -0.09 -61.19
C ASP A 476 32.83 -0.77 -62.58
N LEU A 477 31.88 -1.70 -62.75
CA LEU A 477 31.60 -2.36 -64.04
C LEU A 477 31.07 -1.39 -65.11
N LEU A 478 30.15 -0.49 -64.74
CA LEU A 478 29.63 0.53 -65.66
C LEU A 478 30.73 1.51 -66.08
N ALA A 479 31.67 1.83 -65.19
CA ALA A 479 32.84 2.64 -65.53
C ALA A 479 33.74 1.91 -66.55
N ASP A 480 34.02 0.61 -66.33
CA ASP A 480 34.83 -0.21 -67.23
C ASP A 480 34.20 -0.29 -68.64
N GLU A 481 32.88 -0.51 -68.74
CA GLU A 481 32.13 -0.43 -70.01
C GLU A 481 32.31 0.92 -70.70
N THR A 482 32.15 2.05 -69.99
CA THR A 482 32.36 3.39 -70.57
C THR A 482 33.81 3.70 -70.98
N THR A 483 34.81 2.96 -70.49
CA THR A 483 36.19 3.08 -70.99
C THR A 483 36.47 2.23 -72.23
N SER A 484 35.58 1.29 -72.57
CA SER A 484 35.72 0.41 -73.73
C SER A 484 35.15 1.01 -75.03
N GLU A 485 34.14 1.87 -74.95
CA GLU A 485 33.53 2.56 -76.10
C GLU A 485 34.13 3.95 -76.32
N SER A 486 35.33 4.01 -76.88
CA SER A 486 35.90 5.27 -77.40
C SER A 486 35.21 5.70 -78.70
N GLY A 487 33.96 6.18 -78.60
CA GLY A 487 33.06 6.35 -79.75
C GLY A 487 31.97 7.41 -79.61
N SER A 488 32.33 8.63 -79.18
CA SER A 488 31.55 9.88 -79.32
C SER A 488 30.03 9.82 -79.16
N ASP A 489 29.52 10.00 -77.95
CA ASP A 489 28.53 11.04 -77.64
C ASP A 489 28.47 11.33 -76.13
N GLU A 490 28.14 12.56 -75.75
CA GLU A 490 28.22 13.04 -74.36
C GLU A 490 26.94 12.71 -73.54
N VAL A 491 26.90 11.52 -72.96
CA VAL A 491 25.75 11.06 -72.15
C VAL A 491 25.90 11.46 -70.68
N ASP A 492 25.03 12.38 -70.22
CA ASP A 492 24.99 12.83 -68.82
C ASP A 492 24.56 11.71 -67.85
N VAL A 493 25.52 11.22 -67.08
CA VAL A 493 25.36 10.19 -66.04
C VAL A 493 24.41 10.63 -64.91
N ALA A 494 24.24 11.94 -64.66
CA ALA A 494 23.30 12.42 -63.64
C ALA A 494 21.84 12.09 -63.97
N THR A 495 21.49 12.02 -65.26
CA THR A 495 20.12 11.73 -65.72
C THR A 495 19.71 10.28 -65.47
N LEU A 496 20.60 9.30 -65.66
CA LEU A 496 20.29 7.87 -65.46
C LEU A 496 19.99 7.50 -63.99
N LEU A 497 20.60 8.20 -63.03
CA LEU A 497 20.37 7.97 -61.59
C LEU A 497 19.03 8.54 -61.08
N SER A 498 18.31 9.31 -61.90
CA SER A 498 17.03 9.94 -61.53
C SER A 498 15.86 8.94 -61.49
N VAL A 499 15.81 8.00 -62.44
CA VAL A 499 14.60 7.21 -62.75
C VAL A 499 14.24 6.18 -61.65
N LYS A 500 15.20 5.74 -60.84
CA LYS A 500 15.01 4.62 -59.89
C LYS A 500 14.68 5.04 -58.44
N LYS A 501 14.04 6.20 -58.27
CA LYS A 501 13.59 6.72 -56.97
C LYS A 501 12.05 6.75 -56.80
N SER A 502 11.34 5.96 -57.62
CA SER A 502 9.88 5.94 -57.73
C SER A 502 9.32 4.52 -57.96
N GLN A 503 9.62 3.59 -57.05
CA GLN A 503 8.86 2.35 -56.79
C GLN A 503 9.19 1.83 -55.40
#